data_AF-A0A2W0BTQ4-F1
#
_entry.id   AF-A0A2W0BTQ4-F1
#
_cell.length_a   1.000
_cell.length_b   1.000
_cell.length_c   1.000
_cell.angle_alpha   90.00
_cell.angle_beta   90.00
_cell.angle_gamma   90.00
#
_symmetry.space_group_name_H-M   'P 1'
#
loop_
_entity.id
_entity.type
_entity.pdbx_description
1 polymer ?
#
loop_
_entity_poly.entity_id
_entity_poly.type
_entity_poly.pdbx_seq_one_letter_code
_entity_poly.pdbx_strand_id
1 'polypeptide(L)' 'MDRRTWVAEIPAIPGCYALMLTREEALHELSAVFKMIAEYSQKGIPLPADSTEIVNA' A
#
# COMPACT_ATOMS: atom_id res chain seq x y z
N MET A 1 5.44 -9.69 -24.67
CA MET A 1 4.35 -8.74 -24.37
C MET A 1 4.75 -8.01 -23.09
N ASP A 2 4.88 -6.69 -23.15
CA ASP A 2 5.06 -5.87 -21.94
C ASP A 2 3.83 -6.02 -21.05
N ARG A 3 3.98 -6.73 -19.93
CA ARG A 3 2.98 -6.66 -18.85
C ARG A 3 3.21 -5.32 -18.16
N ARG A 4 2.50 -4.30 -18.60
CA ARG A 4 2.60 -2.96 -17.99
C ARG A 4 2.01 -3.03 -16.58
N THR A 5 2.87 -3.23 -15.59
CA THR A 5 2.50 -3.25 -14.17
C THR A 5 2.38 -1.81 -13.66
N TRP A 6 1.34 -1.55 -12.89
CA TRP A 6 1.14 -0.29 -12.18
C TRP A 6 1.68 -0.43 -10.76
N VAL A 7 2.34 0.63 -10.27
CA VAL A 7 2.86 0.69 -8.92
C VAL A 7 2.04 1.72 -8.14
N ALA A 8 1.46 1.30 -7.02
CA ALA A 8 0.94 2.20 -6.01
C ALA A 8 2.01 2.33 -4.92
N GLU A 9 2.55 3.52 -4.72
CA GLU A 9 3.51 3.81 -3.63
C GLU A 9 3.00 4.96 -2.75
N ILE A 10 3.35 4.91 -1.46
CA ILE A 10 3.09 6.01 -0.53
C ILE A 10 4.44 6.56 -0.04
N PRO A 11 4.95 7.67 -0.60
CA PRO A 11 6.28 8.19 -0.24
C PRO A 11 6.45 8.54 1.25
N ALA A 12 5.35 8.85 1.94
CA ALA A 12 5.36 9.14 3.38
C ALA A 12 5.48 7.89 4.27
N ILE A 13 5.35 6.68 3.70
CA ILE A 13 5.42 5.40 4.40
C ILE A 13 6.45 4.53 3.66
N PRO A 14 7.74 4.58 4.06
CA PRO A 14 8.79 3.82 3.42
C PRO A 14 8.43 2.33 3.32
N GLY A 15 8.62 1.74 2.13
CA GLY A 15 8.31 0.33 1.89
C GLY A 15 6.84 0.03 1.59
N CYS A 16 5.92 1.00 1.71
CA CYS A 16 4.53 0.82 1.32
C CYS A 16 4.35 0.96 -0.19
N TYR A 17 4.45 -0.16 -0.89
CA TYR A 17 4.14 -0.25 -2.30
C TYR A 17 3.42 -1.56 -2.64
N ALA A 18 2.65 -1.55 -3.73
CA ALA A 18 2.09 -2.76 -4.30
C ALA A 18 2.05 -2.68 -5.83
N LEU A 19 2.04 -3.87 -6.45
CA LEU A 19 2.08 -4.06 -7.90
C LEU A 19 0.71 -4.55 -8.39
N MET A 20 0.18 -3.91 -9.42
CA MET A 20 -1.15 -4.18 -9.95
C MET A 20 -1.13 -4.30 -11.47
N LEU A 21 -2.15 -4.95 -12.04
CA LEU A 21 -2.29 -5.10 -13.48
C LEU A 21 -2.89 -3.86 -14.14
N THR A 22 -3.68 -3.10 -13.37
CA THR A 22 -4.40 -1.90 -13.85
C THR A 22 -4.18 -0.69 -12.95
N ARG A 23 -4.45 0.50 -13.51
CA ARG A 23 -4.38 1.77 -12.78
C ARG A 23 -5.47 1.87 -11.73
N GLU A 24 -6.64 1.34 -12.03
CA GLU A 24 -7.83 1.36 -11.18
C GLU A 24 -7.59 0.52 -9.93
N GLU A 25 -6.98 -0.66 -10.06
CA GLU A 25 -6.53 -1.47 -8.93
C GLU A 25 -5.50 -0.72 -8.07
N ALA A 26 -4.51 -0.05 -8.68
CA ALA A 26 -3.52 0.73 -7.94
C ALA A 26 -4.18 1.87 -7.14
N LEU A 27 -5.14 2.59 -7.71
CA LEU A 27 -5.89 3.63 -7.01
C LEU A 27 -6.79 3.08 -5.89
N HIS A 28 -7.39 1.91 -6.11
CA HIS A 28 -8.23 1.25 -5.11
C HIS A 28 -7.40 0.89 -3.87
N GLU A 29 -6.21 0.32 -4.07
CA GLU A 29 -5.30 -0.04 -2.98
C GLU A 29 -4.83 1.18 -2.19
N LEU A 30 -4.48 2.29 -2.86
CA LEU A 30 -4.14 3.54 -2.15
C LEU A 30 -5.30 4.03 -1.27
N SER A 31 -6.52 4.01 -1.80
CA SER A 31 -7.73 4.39 -1.05
C SER A 31 -7.95 3.49 0.17
N ALA A 32 -7.74 2.17 0.02
CA ALA A 32 -7.86 1.20 1.10
C ALA A 32 -6.83 1.46 2.22
N VAL A 33 -5.56 1.74 1.87
CA VAL A 33 -4.52 2.06 2.84
C VAL A 33 -4.84 3.35 3.60
N PHE A 34 -5.25 4.42 2.91
CA PHE A 34 -5.63 5.68 3.58
C PHE A 34 -6.83 5.51 4.52
N LYS A 35 -7.82 4.69 4.11
CA LYS A 35 -8.96 4.34 4.97
C LYS A 35 -8.50 3.61 6.23
N MET A 36 -7.63 2.61 6.10
CA MET A 36 -7.07 1.91 7.25
C MET A 36 -6.34 2.88 8.19
N ILE A 37 -5.47 3.75 7.68
CA ILE A 37 -4.74 4.73 8.50
C ILE A 37 -5.71 5.64 9.26
N ALA A 38 -6.77 6.12 8.60
CA ALA A 38 -7.80 6.93 9.23
C ALA A 38 -8.52 6.16 10.35
N GLU A 39 -8.86 4.88 10.15
CA GLU A 39 -9.51 4.04 11.16
C GLU A 39 -8.64 3.85 12.42
N TYR A 40 -7.34 3.61 12.25
CA TYR A 40 -6.41 3.50 13.38
C TYR A 40 -6.25 4.84 14.11
N SER A 41 -6.12 5.93 13.35
CA SER A 41 -6.04 7.29 13.90
C SER A 41 -7.29 7.67 14.70
N GLN A 42 -8.49 7.33 14.22
CA GLN A 42 -9.76 7.62 14.90
C GLN A 42 -9.91 6.83 16.21
N LYS A 43 -9.39 5.61 16.25
CA LYS A 43 -9.40 4.75 17.43
C LYS A 43 -8.31 5.10 18.45
N GLY A 44 -7.38 6.01 18.11
CA GLY A 44 -6.25 6.35 18.97
C GLY A 44 -5.29 5.18 19.21
N ILE A 45 -5.29 4.18 18.33
CA ILE A 45 -4.41 3.01 18.42
C ILE A 45 -3.27 3.16 17.40
N PRO A 46 -2.05 2.74 17.75
CA PRO A 46 -0.93 2.76 16.81
C PRO A 46 -1.20 1.80 15.64
N LEU A 47 -0.69 2.16 14.45
CA LEU A 47 -0.62 1.21 13.34
C LEU A 47 0.16 -0.04 13.75
N PRO A 48 -0.14 -1.21 13.16
CA PRO A 48 0.66 -2.42 13.38
C PRO A 48 2.13 -2.13 13.07
N ALA A 49 3.03 -2.77 13.81
CA ALA A 49 4.45 -2.74 13.45
C ALA A 49 4.60 -3.27 12.02
N ASP A 50 5.46 -2.62 11.24
CA ASP A 50 5.80 -3.11 9.90
C ASP A 50 6.41 -4.51 10.03
N SER A 51 5.73 -5.50 9.46
CA SER A 51 6.16 -6.90 9.41
C SER A 51 6.50 -7.33 7.98
N THR A 52 6.77 -6.37 7.09
CA THR A 52 7.14 -6.65 5.69
C THR A 52 8.45 -7.43 5.65
N GLU A 53 8.39 -8.68 5.18
CA GLU A 53 9.57 -9.48 4.89
C GLU A 53 10.06 -9.19 3.47
N ILE A 54 11.30 -8.73 3.34
CA ILE A 54 11.93 -8.54 2.03
C ILE A 54 12.41 -9.91 1.54
N VAL A 55 11.65 -10.52 0.63
CA VAL A 55 12.03 -11.74 -0.09
C VAL A 55 12.70 -11.42 -1.40
N ASN A 56 13.87 -12.03 -1.65
CA ASN A 56 14.55 -12.00 -2.94
C ASN A 56 13.87 -12.99 -3.90
N ALA A 57 13.65 -12.58 -5.16
CA ALA A 57 12.94 -13.35 -6.19
C ALA A 57 13.89 -14.22 -7.01
#